data_AF-A0A565BMI2-F1
#
_entry.id   AF-A0A565BMI2-F1
#
_cell.length_a   1.000
_cell.length_b   1.000
_cell.length_c   1.000
_cell.angle_alpha   90.00
_cell.angle_beta   90.00
_cell.angle_gamma   90.00
#
_symmetry.space_group_name_H-M   'P 1'
#
loop_
_entity.id
_entity.type
_entity.pdbx_description
1 polymer ?
#
loop_
_entity_poly.entity_id
_entity_poly.type
_entity_poly.pdbx_seq_one_letter_code
_entity_poly.pdbx_strand_id
1 'polypeptide(L)'
;MVDPEAVGVCSELMRKQLMGSDVKGNQCRLMLVKNEAKKMMLRVFEKTERGIGTDGLKVSVYGQDGEVYEMMLKMWNKNTVPVLTSSVWNKFVGDYGLMKHSDFLTIWMFRHIESRKICFAIDSKRFTSITKKLSSRISKLVFD
;
A
#
# COMPACT_ATOMS: atom_id res chain seq x y z
N MET A 1 8.29 -12.53 5.83
CA MET A 1 7.73 -11.77 6.96
C MET A 1 8.71 -10.65 7.29
N VAL A 2 8.22 -9.44 7.61
CA VAL A 2 9.10 -8.33 8.02
C VAL A 2 9.81 -8.69 9.32
N ASP A 3 11.14 -8.53 9.33
CA ASP A 3 11.94 -8.70 10.54
C ASP A 3 11.51 -7.67 11.62
N PRO A 4 11.06 -8.09 12.81
CA PRO A 4 10.69 -7.18 13.88
C PRO A 4 11.80 -6.22 14.29
N GLU A 5 13.07 -6.63 14.18
CA GLU A 5 14.22 -5.79 14.51
C GLU A 5 14.45 -4.67 13.48
N ALA A 6 13.89 -4.80 12.28
CA ALA A 6 13.94 -3.77 11.25
C ALA A 6 12.87 -2.66 11.46
N VAL A 7 11.89 -2.87 12.36
CA VAL A 7 10.68 -2.03 12.47
C VAL A 7 10.81 -0.97 13.56
N GLY A 8 10.90 0.29 13.15
CA GLY A 8 10.81 1.45 14.04
C GLY A 8 9.36 1.94 14.21
N VAL A 9 9.17 3.27 14.19
CA VAL A 9 7.82 3.87 14.26
C VAL A 9 6.93 3.31 13.16
N CYS A 10 5.78 2.75 13.53
CA CYS A 10 4.82 2.14 12.62
C CYS A 10 3.43 2.77 12.71
N SER A 11 2.63 2.55 11.67
CA SER A 11 1.22 2.92 11.61
C SER A 11 0.30 1.78 12.05
N GLU A 12 -0.97 2.11 12.24
CA GLU A 12 -2.05 1.12 12.23
C GLU A 12 -2.18 0.45 10.86
N LEU A 13 -2.86 -0.71 10.85
CA LEU A 13 -3.17 -1.46 9.63
C LEU A 13 -4.30 -0.78 8.84
N MET A 14 -4.09 -0.64 7.54
CA MET A 14 -5.11 -0.29 6.56
C MET A 14 -5.54 -1.53 5.78
N ARG A 15 -6.85 -1.71 5.58
CA ARG A 15 -7.39 -2.77 4.73
C ARG A 15 -7.91 -2.20 3.41
N LYS A 16 -7.78 -2.97 2.32
CA LYS A 16 -8.26 -2.56 1.01
C LYS A 16 -8.67 -3.76 0.16
N GLN A 17 -9.86 -3.72 -0.44
CA GLN A 17 -10.21 -4.61 -1.55
C GLN A 17 -9.51 -4.15 -2.84
N LEU A 18 -8.84 -5.07 -3.54
CA LEU A 18 -8.22 -4.74 -4.82
C LEU A 18 -9.26 -4.41 -5.89
N MET A 19 -9.03 -3.34 -6.64
CA MET A 19 -9.87 -2.92 -7.74
C MET A 19 -9.22 -3.27 -9.09
N GLY A 20 -10.00 -3.28 -10.16
CA GLY A 20 -9.46 -3.50 -11.50
C GLY A 20 -8.33 -2.53 -11.88
N SER A 21 -8.41 -1.28 -11.42
CA SER A 21 -7.36 -0.26 -11.58
C SER A 21 -6.06 -0.57 -10.85
N ASP A 22 -6.12 -1.37 -9.78
CA ASP A 22 -4.94 -1.71 -8.99
C ASP A 22 -4.15 -2.87 -9.61
N VAL A 23 -4.77 -3.71 -10.44
CA VAL A 23 -4.12 -4.88 -11.06
C VAL A 23 -3.97 -4.76 -12.58
N LYS A 24 -4.42 -3.64 -13.18
CA LYS A 24 -4.34 -3.42 -14.62
C LYS A 24 -2.90 -3.08 -15.01
N GLY A 25 -2.27 -3.96 -15.80
CA GLY A 25 -0.84 -3.87 -16.14
C GLY A 25 -0.38 -2.58 -16.79
N ASN A 26 -1.26 -1.80 -17.45
CA ASN A 26 -0.86 -0.51 -18.02
C ASN A 26 -0.93 0.68 -17.03
N GLN A 27 -1.47 0.48 -15.82
CA GLN A 27 -1.56 1.52 -14.80
C GLN A 27 -0.44 1.45 -13.76
N CYS A 28 0.17 0.27 -13.54
CA CYS A 28 1.35 0.07 -12.70
C CYS A 28 1.28 0.75 -11.31
N ARG A 29 0.12 0.64 -10.64
CA ARG A 29 -0.12 1.34 -9.37
C ARG A 29 -1.13 0.65 -8.47
N LEU A 30 -0.96 0.86 -7.17
CA LEU A 30 -1.95 0.59 -6.13
C LEU A 30 -2.48 1.93 -5.59
N MET A 31 -3.80 2.15 -5.63
CA MET A 31 -4.44 3.29 -4.98
C MET A 31 -4.71 3.00 -3.50
N LEU A 32 -4.04 3.71 -2.59
CA LEU A 32 -4.25 3.54 -1.15
C LEU A 32 -5.56 4.23 -0.71
N VAL A 33 -6.18 3.76 0.39
CA VAL A 33 -7.38 4.39 0.95
C VAL A 33 -6.98 5.76 1.51
N LYS A 34 -7.52 6.84 0.93
CA LYS A 34 -6.98 8.21 1.10
C LYS A 34 -6.81 8.62 2.57
N ASN A 35 -7.84 8.43 3.39
CA ASN A 35 -7.82 8.91 4.77
C ASN A 35 -6.91 8.05 5.64
N GLU A 36 -6.99 6.73 5.53
CA GLU A 36 -6.11 5.80 6.23
C GLU A 36 -4.65 6.00 5.84
N ALA A 37 -4.35 6.14 4.55
CA ALA A 37 -3.01 6.42 4.07
C ALA A 37 -2.45 7.72 4.65
N LYS A 38 -3.26 8.78 4.74
CA LYS A 38 -2.85 10.02 5.40
C LYS A 38 -2.58 9.83 6.89
N LYS A 39 -3.39 9.05 7.62
CA LYS A 39 -3.14 8.71 9.02
C LYS A 39 -1.81 7.96 9.18
N MET A 40 -1.55 6.97 8.31
CA MET A 40 -0.27 6.24 8.29
C MET A 40 0.92 7.19 8.08
N MET A 41 0.84 8.08 7.07
CA MET A 41 1.88 9.07 6.81
C MET A 41 2.09 10.03 7.97
N LEU A 42 1.01 10.55 8.58
CA LEU A 42 1.12 11.47 9.73
C LEU A 42 1.85 10.84 10.92
N ARG A 43 1.71 9.53 11.09
CA ARG A 43 2.34 8.75 12.15
C ARG A 43 3.81 8.46 11.86
N VAL A 44 4.14 8.06 10.63
CA VAL A 44 5.46 7.53 10.27
C VAL A 44 6.41 8.60 9.72
N PHE A 45 5.89 9.65 9.07
CA PHE A 45 6.71 10.65 8.38
C PHE A 45 7.32 11.67 9.35
N GLU A 46 8.59 11.96 9.11
CA GLU A 46 9.31 13.09 9.66
C GLU A 46 8.90 14.39 8.97
N LYS A 47 9.28 15.54 9.54
CA LYS A 47 8.83 16.86 9.05
C LYS A 47 9.26 17.14 7.61
N THR A 48 10.42 16.64 7.19
CA THR A 48 10.98 16.82 5.84
C THR A 48 10.20 16.05 4.77
N GLU A 49 9.51 14.98 5.15
CA GLU A 49 8.70 14.15 4.25
C GLU A 49 7.23 14.63 4.22
N ARG A 50 6.83 15.53 5.13
CA ARG A 50 5.48 16.11 5.14
C ARG A 50 5.33 17.06 3.95
N GLY A 51 4.56 16.61 2.96
CA GLY A 51 4.33 17.37 1.73
C GLY A 51 4.67 16.62 0.46
N ILE A 52 4.79 15.27 0.51
CA ILE A 52 4.97 14.48 -0.70
C ILE A 52 3.96 14.90 -1.78
N GLY A 53 4.49 15.26 -2.94
CA GLY A 53 3.72 15.75 -4.07
C GLY A 53 3.58 14.69 -5.15
N THR A 54 3.55 15.16 -6.39
CA THR A 54 3.56 14.31 -7.59
C THR A 54 4.93 13.72 -7.89
N ASP A 55 6.00 14.31 -7.38
CA ASP A 55 7.38 13.84 -7.57
C ASP A 55 7.66 12.55 -6.80
N GLY A 56 6.93 12.37 -5.68
CA GLY A 56 6.93 11.16 -4.88
C GLY A 56 8.14 10.99 -3.96
N LEU A 57 8.15 9.86 -3.28
CA LEU A 57 9.16 9.42 -2.33
C LEU A 57 9.46 7.94 -2.60
N LYS A 58 10.75 7.59 -2.71
CA LYS A 58 11.16 6.19 -2.84
C LYS A 58 10.87 5.45 -1.54
N VAL A 59 10.26 4.29 -1.64
CA VAL A 59 9.87 3.45 -0.50
C VAL A 59 10.21 1.99 -0.78
N SER A 60 10.42 1.22 0.28
CA SER A 60 10.56 -0.24 0.19
C SER A 60 9.21 -0.90 0.51
N VAL A 61 8.78 -1.86 -0.30
CA VAL A 61 7.53 -2.60 -0.10
C VAL A 61 7.88 -4.05 0.17
N TYR A 62 7.58 -4.52 1.37
CA TYR A 62 7.76 -5.91 1.79
C TYR A 62 6.50 -6.70 1.45
N GLY A 63 6.66 -7.85 0.81
CA GLY A 63 5.60 -8.84 0.72
C GLY A 63 5.57 -9.79 1.92
N GLN A 64 4.59 -10.68 1.91
CA GLN A 64 4.32 -11.62 3.02
C GLN A 64 5.49 -12.59 3.33
N ASP A 65 6.26 -12.95 2.31
CA ASP A 65 7.48 -13.78 2.40
C ASP A 65 8.71 -12.98 2.86
N GLY A 66 8.65 -11.65 2.87
CA GLY A 66 9.75 -10.77 3.25
C GLY A 66 10.54 -10.23 2.06
N GLU A 67 10.18 -10.61 0.83
CA GLU A 67 10.78 -10.06 -0.38
C GLU A 67 10.51 -8.56 -0.47
N VAL A 68 11.52 -7.81 -0.93
CA VAL A 68 11.52 -6.34 -0.91
C VAL A 68 11.49 -5.78 -2.32
N TYR A 69 10.55 -4.87 -2.54
CA TYR A 69 10.30 -4.23 -3.82
C TYR A 69 10.42 -2.71 -3.66
N GLU A 70 11.39 -2.09 -4.34
CA GLU A 70 11.50 -0.63 -4.33
C GLU A 70 10.42 -0.01 -5.24
N MET A 71 9.63 0.90 -4.68
CA MET A 71 8.53 1.58 -5.35
C MET A 71 8.56 3.09 -5.08
N MET A 72 7.66 3.84 -5.74
CA MET A 72 7.43 5.25 -5.47
C MET A 72 6.10 5.43 -4.78
N LEU A 73 6.09 6.05 -3.60
CA LEU A 73 4.90 6.60 -2.98
C LEU A 73 4.71 8.03 -3.46
N LYS A 74 3.56 8.35 -4.07
CA LYS A 74 3.28 9.73 -4.50
C LYS A 74 1.81 10.07 -4.43
N MET A 75 1.50 11.35 -4.55
CA MET A 75 0.13 11.81 -4.74
C MET A 75 -0.24 11.69 -6.22
N TRP A 76 -1.38 11.05 -6.54
CA TRP A 76 -1.81 10.89 -7.93
C TRP A 76 -1.97 12.23 -8.67
N ASN A 77 -2.49 13.25 -7.98
CA ASN A 77 -2.44 14.66 -8.38
C ASN A 77 -2.37 15.53 -7.09
N LYS A 78 -2.30 16.87 -7.22
CA LYS A 78 -2.23 17.80 -6.08
C LYS A 78 -3.30 17.48 -5.03
N ASN A 79 -2.88 16.95 -3.87
CA ASN A 79 -3.71 16.60 -2.70
C ASN A 79 -4.79 15.50 -2.87
N THR A 80 -4.68 14.61 -3.86
CA THR A 80 -5.61 13.46 -4.00
C THR A 80 -5.12 12.17 -3.36
N VAL A 81 -5.29 11.06 -4.06
CA VAL A 81 -5.18 9.69 -3.56
C VAL A 81 -3.71 9.31 -3.57
N PRO A 82 -3.13 8.92 -2.41
CA PRO A 82 -1.79 8.37 -2.39
C PRO A 82 -1.73 7.06 -3.17
N VAL A 83 -0.68 6.88 -3.96
CA VAL A 83 -0.46 5.67 -4.74
C VAL A 83 0.94 5.12 -4.48
N LEU A 84 1.05 3.79 -4.43
CA LEU A 84 2.31 3.09 -4.69
C LEU A 84 2.38 2.84 -6.18
N THR A 85 3.46 3.28 -6.83
CA THR A 85 3.60 3.17 -8.28
C THR A 85 5.04 2.92 -8.68
N SER A 86 5.21 1.99 -9.62
CA SER A 86 6.45 1.63 -10.29
C SER A 86 6.10 0.53 -11.30
N SER A 87 6.91 0.31 -12.33
CA SER A 87 6.83 -0.93 -13.12
C SER A 87 6.94 -2.18 -12.23
N VAL A 88 7.64 -2.06 -11.10
CA VAL A 88 7.80 -3.10 -10.07
C VAL A 88 6.48 -3.50 -9.40
N TRP A 89 5.46 -2.63 -9.38
CA TRP A 89 4.14 -3.00 -8.84
C TRP A 89 3.49 -4.14 -9.65
N ASN A 90 3.65 -4.16 -10.98
CA ASN A 90 3.14 -5.27 -11.78
C ASN A 90 3.86 -6.58 -11.48
N LYS A 91 5.17 -6.50 -11.16
CA LYS A 91 5.93 -7.67 -10.70
C LYS A 91 5.35 -8.18 -9.38
N PHE A 92 5.12 -7.29 -8.41
CA PHE A 92 4.47 -7.62 -7.13
C PHE A 92 3.10 -8.31 -7.35
N VAL A 93 2.26 -7.75 -8.24
CA VAL A 93 0.97 -8.36 -8.61
C VAL A 93 1.16 -9.76 -9.20
N GLY A 94 2.15 -9.96 -10.08
CA GLY A 94 2.45 -11.26 -10.69
C GLY A 94 2.96 -12.29 -9.70
N ASP A 95 3.94 -11.90 -8.88
CA ASP A 95 4.60 -12.78 -7.91
C ASP A 95 3.60 -13.32 -6.87
N TYR A 96 2.71 -12.46 -6.35
CA TYR A 96 1.66 -12.86 -5.40
C TYR A 96 0.33 -13.25 -6.07
N GLY A 97 0.29 -13.29 -7.41
CA GLY A 97 -0.88 -13.68 -8.19
C GLY A 97 -2.14 -12.86 -7.91
N LEU A 98 -2.01 -11.56 -7.60
CA LEU A 98 -3.09 -10.73 -7.07
C LEU A 98 -4.22 -10.49 -8.09
N MET A 99 -5.45 -10.57 -7.62
CA MET A 99 -6.68 -10.48 -8.41
C MET A 99 -7.62 -9.39 -7.91
N LYS A 100 -8.23 -8.66 -8.85
CA LYS A 100 -9.30 -7.70 -8.51
C LYS A 100 -10.45 -8.40 -7.78
N HIS A 101 -11.05 -7.68 -6.84
CA HIS A 101 -12.24 -8.02 -6.05
C HIS A 101 -12.10 -9.17 -5.06
N SER A 102 -11.43 -10.26 -5.43
CA SER A 102 -11.27 -11.43 -4.55
C SER A 102 -10.13 -11.27 -3.56
N ASP A 103 -9.13 -10.45 -3.86
CA ASP A 103 -8.01 -10.20 -2.95
C ASP A 103 -8.17 -8.92 -2.15
N PHE A 104 -7.88 -9.05 -0.87
CA PHE A 104 -7.93 -8.01 0.14
C PHE A 104 -6.54 -7.84 0.72
N LEU A 105 -6.02 -6.62 0.66
CA LEU A 105 -4.72 -6.29 1.21
C LEU A 105 -4.87 -5.79 2.64
N THR A 106 -3.94 -6.22 3.49
CA THR A 106 -3.64 -5.57 4.76
C THR A 106 -2.29 -4.88 4.59
N ILE A 107 -2.26 -3.59 4.85
CA ILE A 107 -1.13 -2.71 4.53
C ILE A 107 -0.81 -1.90 5.76
N TRP A 108 0.46 -1.82 6.13
CA TRP A 108 0.92 -0.89 7.15
C TRP A 108 2.24 -0.28 6.74
N MET A 109 2.54 0.86 7.36
CA MET A 109 3.72 1.66 7.06
C MET A 109 4.63 1.69 8.28
N PHE A 110 5.94 1.70 8.06
CA PHE A 110 6.90 1.86 9.13
C PHE A 110 8.18 2.57 8.68
N ARG A 111 8.94 3.03 9.68
CA ARG A 111 10.29 3.55 9.54
C ARG A 111 11.26 2.40 9.75
N HIS A 112 12.10 2.09 8.77
CA HIS A 112 13.19 1.15 9.01
C HIS A 112 14.14 1.71 10.06
N ILE A 113 14.58 0.92 11.04
CA ILE A 113 15.44 1.39 12.13
C ILE A 113 16.79 1.89 11.58
N GLU A 114 17.49 1.05 10.82
CA GLU A 114 18.84 1.37 10.32
C GLU A 114 18.84 2.32 9.13
N SER A 115 18.21 1.93 8.01
CA SER A 115 18.25 2.71 6.77
C SER A 115 17.44 4.00 6.83
N ARG A 116 16.59 4.16 7.84
CA ARG A 116 15.64 5.27 8.00
C ARG A 116 14.70 5.44 6.80
N LYS A 117 14.57 4.47 5.90
CA LYS A 117 13.63 4.51 4.77
C LYS A 117 12.19 4.33 5.24
N ILE A 118 11.25 4.83 4.42
CA ILE A 118 9.83 4.50 4.55
C ILE A 118 9.62 3.14 3.93
N CYS A 119 8.98 2.28 4.70
CA CYS A 119 8.64 0.94 4.30
C CYS A 119 7.13 0.71 4.39
N PHE A 120 6.63 -0.11 3.48
CA PHE A 120 5.29 -0.70 3.57
C PHE A 120 5.45 -2.19 3.73
N ALA A 121 4.59 -2.82 4.53
CA ALA A 121 4.38 -4.25 4.45
C ALA A 121 2.98 -4.52 3.91
N ILE A 122 2.88 -5.47 2.98
CA ILE A 122 1.63 -5.84 2.31
C ILE A 122 1.42 -7.34 2.45
N ASP A 123 0.36 -7.70 3.15
CA ASP A 123 -0.18 -9.05 3.17
C ASP A 123 -1.44 -9.12 2.34
N SER A 124 -1.69 -10.29 1.74
CA SER A 124 -2.88 -10.52 0.91
C SER A 124 -3.71 -11.67 1.45
N LYS A 125 -5.04 -11.52 1.40
CA LYS A 125 -5.98 -12.58 1.70
C LYS A 125 -7.00 -12.69 0.58
N ARG A 126 -7.11 -13.90 0.02
CA ARG A 126 -8.07 -14.24 -1.04
C ARG A 126 -9.38 -14.75 -0.46
N PHE A 127 -10.48 -14.23 -0.97
CA PHE A 127 -11.83 -14.73 -0.75
C PHE A 127 -12.44 -15.11 -2.10
N THR A 128 -12.35 -16.40 -2.46
CA THR A 128 -12.76 -16.91 -3.79
C THR A 128 -14.25 -16.71 -4.08
N SER A 129 -15.09 -16.61 -3.05
CA SER A 129 -16.53 -16.32 -3.19
C SER A 129 -16.84 -14.86 -3.54
N ILE A 130 -15.89 -13.93 -3.36
CA ILE A 130 -16.08 -12.51 -3.64
C ILE A 130 -15.54 -12.19 -5.04
N THR A 131 -16.44 -12.12 -6.02
CA THR A 131 -16.08 -11.86 -7.43
C THR A 131 -16.33 -10.42 -7.87
N LYS A 132 -16.95 -9.60 -7.01
CA LYS A 132 -17.35 -8.22 -7.31
C LYS A 132 -16.90 -7.27 -6.21
N LYS A 133 -16.86 -5.97 -6.54
CA LYS A 133 -16.68 -4.91 -5.56
C LYS A 133 -17.75 -5.04 -4.46
N LEU A 134 -17.34 -4.92 -3.21
CA LEU A 134 -18.27 -4.86 -2.09
C LEU A 134 -19.21 -3.66 -2.25
N SER A 135 -20.43 -3.78 -1.70
CA SER A 135 -21.36 -2.66 -1.66
C SER A 135 -20.76 -1.49 -0.87
N SER A 136 -21.24 -0.27 -1.13
CA SER A 136 -20.79 0.92 -0.40
C SER A 136 -20.99 0.78 1.11
N ARG A 137 -22.12 0.19 1.53
CA ARG A 137 -22.43 -0.08 2.94
C ARG A 137 -21.38 -0.96 3.61
N ILE A 138 -21.02 -2.09 3.00
CA ILE A 138 -20.02 -3.01 3.56
C ILE A 138 -18.63 -2.38 3.50
N SER A 139 -18.30 -1.73 2.37
CA SER A 139 -16.98 -1.09 2.20
C SER A 139 -16.71 -0.07 3.30
N LYS A 140 -17.69 0.77 3.63
CA LYS A 140 -17.58 1.78 4.70
C LYS A 140 -17.44 1.14 6.09
N LEU A 141 -18.07 0.01 6.35
CA LEU A 141 -17.97 -0.68 7.64
C LEU A 141 -16.63 -1.38 7.85
N VAL A 142 -15.93 -1.76 6.78
CA VAL A 142 -14.72 -2.59 6.83
C VAL A 142 -13.44 -1.78 6.60
N PHE A 143 -13.52 -0.66 5.87
CA PHE A 143 -12.35 0.08 5.38
C PHE A 143 -12.29 1.57 5.77
N ASP A 144 -13.35 2.16 6.32
CA ASP A 144 -13.39 3.54 6.82
C ASP A 144 -13.50 3.56 8.36
#